data_AF-A0A3C0IX66-F1
#
_entry.id   AF-A0A3C0IX66-F1
#
_cell.length_a   1.000
_cell.length_b   1.000
_cell.length_c   1.000
_cell.angle_alpha   90.00
_cell.angle_beta   90.00
_cell.angle_gamma   90.00
#
_symmetry.space_group_name_H-M   'P 1'
#
loop_
_entity.id
_entity.type
_entity.pdbx_description
1 polymer ?
#
loop_
_entity_poly.entity_id
_entity_poly.type
_entity_poly.pdbx_seq_one_letter_code
_entity_poly.pdbx_strand_id
1 'polypeptide(L)'
;MPAHEGVLALRIAALCKSSGEPVYLTKNGEGDLVVMDIGVFARREKMLKLREELLSVEEDRLAGRAGTSPDELDSHLEGIIAEAEHVVDAQFVPVNKYHKMCVGKWYLILYQIKDQTAYVDYIVDCRQDCGWLVR
;
A
#
# COMPACT_ATOMS: atom_id res chain seq x y z
N MET A 1 17.78 2.13 41.61
CA MET A 1 18.80 2.15 40.55
C MET A 1 18.14 1.96 39.18
N PRO A 2 17.48 3.00 38.61
CA PRO A 2 16.75 2.89 37.34
C PRO A 2 17.62 3.15 36.09
N ALA A 3 18.83 3.69 36.26
CA ALA A 3 19.67 4.13 35.15
C ALA A 3 20.26 2.98 34.30
N HIS A 4 20.33 1.76 34.83
CA HIS A 4 20.97 0.63 34.14
C HIS A 4 20.05 -0.06 33.10
N GLU A 5 18.74 -0.07 33.30
CA GLU A 5 17.78 -0.70 32.38
C GLU A 5 17.61 0.11 31.08
N GLY A 6 17.57 1.44 31.18
CA GLY A 6 17.45 2.32 30.00
C GLY A 6 18.62 2.19 29.02
N VAL A 7 19.84 1.99 29.53
CA VAL A 7 21.05 1.84 28.71
C VAL A 7 21.04 0.52 27.94
N LEU A 8 20.51 -0.56 28.52
CA LEU A 8 20.43 -1.85 27.85
C LEU A 8 19.46 -1.81 26.66
N ALA A 9 18.29 -1.20 26.83
CA ALA A 9 17.30 -1.05 25.77
C ALA A 9 17.86 -0.27 24.57
N LEU A 10 18.58 0.82 24.83
CA LEU A 10 19.26 1.62 23.81
C LEU A 10 20.30 0.81 23.02
N ARG A 11 21.07 -0.05 23.69
CA ARG A 11 22.07 -0.90 23.03
C ARG A 11 21.43 -1.98 22.16
N ILE A 12 20.34 -2.60 22.64
CA ILE A 12 19.58 -3.58 21.85
C ILE A 12 18.97 -2.91 20.62
N ALA A 13 18.38 -1.73 20.76
CA ALA A 13 17.82 -0.97 19.64
C ALA A 13 18.89 -0.62 18.59
N ALA A 14 20.07 -0.17 19.03
CA ALA A 14 21.19 0.11 18.13
C ALA A 14 21.65 -1.15 17.37
N LEU A 15 21.76 -2.29 18.06
CA LEU A 15 22.13 -3.56 17.45
C LEU A 15 21.10 -4.03 16.41
N CYS A 16 19.81 -3.97 16.74
CA CYS A 16 18.74 -4.38 15.82
C CYS A 16 18.72 -3.52 14.55
N LYS A 17 19.02 -2.23 14.69
CA LYS A 17 19.09 -1.30 13.56
C LYS A 17 20.32 -1.51 12.69
N SER A 18 21.47 -1.84 13.28
CA SER A 18 22.71 -2.05 12.54
C SER A 18 22.82 -3.44 11.92
N SER A 19 22.25 -4.48 12.53
CA SER A 19 22.31 -5.84 11.98
C SER A 19 21.40 -6.01 10.77
N GLY A 20 20.23 -5.37 10.77
CA GLY A 20 19.19 -5.63 9.76
C GLY A 20 18.57 -7.04 9.85
N GLU A 21 18.90 -7.79 10.91
CA GLU A 21 18.51 -9.18 11.14
C GLU A 21 17.80 -9.33 12.49
N PRO A 22 16.91 -10.35 12.65
CA PRO A 22 16.29 -10.65 13.94
C PRO A 22 17.30 -10.96 15.02
N VAL A 23 17.16 -10.28 16.16
CA VAL A 23 17.92 -10.56 17.38
C VAL A 23 17.07 -11.41 18.32
N TYR A 24 17.55 -12.61 18.64
CA TYR A 24 16.87 -13.54 19.52
C TYR A 24 17.36 -13.36 20.95
N LEU A 25 16.44 -13.09 21.87
CA LEU A 25 16.73 -13.01 23.30
C LEU A 25 16.36 -14.36 23.92
N THR A 26 17.38 -15.05 24.42
CA THR A 26 17.23 -16.37 25.04
C THR A 26 17.60 -16.32 26.50
N LYS A 27 16.89 -17.10 27.32
CA LYS A 27 17.26 -17.36 28.71
C LYS A 27 17.52 -18.87 28.83
N ASN A 28 18.75 -19.23 29.19
CA ASN A 28 19.17 -20.62 29.31
C ASN A 28 19.01 -21.45 28.02
N GLY A 29 19.15 -20.81 26.84
CA GLY A 29 19.00 -21.47 25.54
C GLY A 29 17.55 -21.60 25.05
N GLU A 30 16.57 -21.23 25.86
CA GLU A 30 15.15 -21.12 25.46
C GLU A 30 14.85 -19.69 25.03
N GLY A 31 14.33 -19.52 23.81
CA GLY A 31 14.12 -18.22 23.18
C GLY A 31 12.64 -17.89 23.04
N ASP A 32 12.15 -16.99 23.88
CA ASP A 32 10.74 -16.55 23.84
C ASP A 32 10.54 -15.25 23.06
N LEU A 33 11.61 -14.47 22.82
CA LEU A 33 11.51 -13.11 22.28
C LEU A 33 12.45 -12.87 21.10
N VAL A 34 11.90 -12.29 20.04
CA VAL A 34 12.64 -11.79 18.87
C VAL A 34 12.45 -10.28 18.78
N VAL A 35 13.54 -9.55 18.62
CA VAL A 35 13.55 -8.09 18.52
C VAL A 35 14.15 -7.67 17.17
N MET A 36 13.52 -6.70 16.52
CA MET A 36 13.93 -6.16 15.23
C MET A 36 13.69 -4.64 15.17
N ASP A 37 14.43 -3.95 14.31
CA ASP A 37 14.08 -2.59 13.92
C ASP A 37 12.74 -2.58 13.17
N ILE A 38 11.88 -1.61 13.51
CA ILE A 38 10.53 -1.51 12.97
C ILE A 38 10.52 -1.28 11.45
N GLY A 39 11.47 -0.50 10.92
CA GLY A 39 11.59 -0.24 9.49
C GLY A 39 12.07 -1.45 8.72
N VAL A 40 13.03 -2.19 9.30
CA VAL A 40 13.52 -3.46 8.75
C VAL A 40 12.40 -4.51 8.74
N PHE A 41 11.64 -4.62 9.84
CA PHE A 41 10.48 -5.52 9.93
C PHE A 41 9.43 -5.17 8.87
N ALA A 42 9.01 -3.90 8.80
CA ALA A 42 8.01 -3.47 7.82
C ALA A 42 8.45 -3.70 6.37
N ARG A 43 9.74 -3.51 6.05
CA ARG A 43 10.29 -3.82 4.73
C ARG A 43 10.27 -5.31 4.43
N ARG A 44 10.61 -6.14 5.42
CA ARG A 44 10.56 -7.61 5.30
C ARG A 44 9.13 -8.10 5.04
N GLU A 45 8.15 -7.62 5.80
CA GLU A 45 6.74 -7.96 5.61
C GLU A 45 6.23 -7.59 4.20
N LYS A 46 6.55 -6.37 3.73
CA LYS A 46 6.20 -5.94 2.36
C LYS A 46 6.83 -6.82 1.28
N MET A 47 8.08 -7.24 1.47
CA MET A 47 8.78 -8.10 0.53
C MET A 47 8.21 -9.51 0.52
N LEU A 48 7.85 -10.06 1.69
CA LEU A 48 7.20 -11.37 1.80
C LEU A 48 5.83 -11.36 1.11
N LYS A 49 5.02 -10.33 1.37
CA LYS A 49 3.71 -10.18 0.71
C LYS A 49 3.84 -10.10 -0.81
N LEU A 50 4.77 -9.30 -1.33
CA LEU A 50 5.01 -9.22 -2.77
C LEU A 50 5.42 -10.58 -3.34
N ARG A 51 6.25 -11.33 -2.63
CA ARG A 51 6.68 -12.67 -3.06
C ARG A 51 5.50 -13.65 -3.10
N GLU A 52 4.62 -13.63 -2.11
CA GLU A 52 3.40 -14.43 -2.08
C GLU A 52 2.48 -14.10 -3.27
N GLU A 53 2.27 -12.80 -3.54
CA GLU A 53 1.47 -12.35 -4.69
C GLU A 53 2.07 -12.82 -6.02
N LEU A 54 3.39 -12.70 -6.20
CA LEU A 54 4.08 -13.15 -7.41
C LEU A 54 4.04 -14.68 -7.57
N LEU A 55 4.19 -15.43 -6.48
CA LEU A 55 4.06 -16.89 -6.51
C LEU A 55 2.66 -17.32 -6.93
N SER A 56 1.62 -16.68 -6.38
CA SER A 56 0.23 -16.95 -6.75
C SER A 56 -0.03 -16.72 -8.25
N VAL A 57 0.45 -15.59 -8.79
CA VAL A 57 0.33 -15.29 -10.23
C VAL A 57 1.05 -16.32 -11.10
N GLU A 58 2.22 -16.80 -10.65
CA GLU A 58 2.98 -17.81 -11.38
C GLU A 58 2.31 -19.19 -11.31
N GLU A 59 1.73 -19.55 -10.17
CA GLU A 59 0.91 -20.77 -10.01
C GLU A 59 -0.35 -20.72 -10.91
N ASP A 60 -1.02 -19.56 -10.98
CA ASP A 60 -2.13 -19.31 -11.90
C ASP A 60 -1.72 -19.55 -13.35
N ARG A 61 -0.58 -18.97 -13.76
CA ARG A 61 -0.01 -19.13 -15.09
C ARG A 61 0.31 -20.59 -15.40
N LEU A 62 0.94 -21.31 -14.47
CA LEU A 62 1.26 -22.74 -14.59
C LEU A 62 0.01 -23.63 -14.65
N ALA A 63 -1.06 -23.25 -13.95
CA ALA A 63 -2.35 -23.90 -14.00
C ALA A 63 -3.15 -23.58 -15.29
N GLY A 64 -2.58 -22.77 -16.19
CA GLY A 64 -3.22 -22.38 -17.45
C GLY A 64 -4.33 -21.34 -17.29
N ARG A 65 -4.42 -20.65 -16.14
CA ARG A 65 -5.30 -19.50 -15.99
C ARG A 65 -4.75 -18.37 -16.85
N ALA A 66 -5.53 -17.96 -17.85
CA ALA A 66 -5.14 -16.86 -18.73
C ALA A 66 -5.22 -15.54 -17.97
N GLY A 67 -4.12 -14.76 -18.01
CA GLY A 67 -4.19 -13.34 -17.68
C GLY A 67 -4.96 -12.59 -18.76
N THR A 68 -5.38 -11.36 -18.45
CA THR A 68 -6.03 -10.49 -19.43
C THR A 68 -4.98 -9.59 -20.09
N SER A 69 -5.18 -9.26 -21.36
CA SER A 69 -4.28 -8.33 -22.08
C SER A 69 -4.44 -6.89 -21.56
N PRO A 70 -3.47 -5.98 -21.79
CA PRO A 70 -3.66 -4.57 -21.47
C PRO A 70 -4.92 -3.98 -22.09
N ASP A 71 -5.24 -4.33 -23.34
CA ASP A 71 -6.42 -3.81 -24.06
C ASP A 71 -7.74 -4.34 -23.48
N GLU A 72 -7.79 -5.62 -23.08
CA GLU A 72 -8.93 -6.21 -22.38
C GLU A 72 -9.13 -5.59 -21.00
N LEU A 73 -8.02 -5.33 -20.29
CA LEU A 73 -8.04 -4.67 -19.00
C LEU A 73 -8.56 -3.24 -19.14
N ASP A 74 -8.08 -2.49 -20.14
CA ASP A 74 -8.49 -1.11 -20.41
C ASP A 74 -9.99 -1.06 -20.75
N SER A 75 -10.46 -1.95 -21.62
CA SER A 75 -11.90 -2.06 -21.96
C SER A 75 -12.76 -2.39 -20.74
N HIS A 76 -12.28 -3.28 -19.86
CA HIS A 76 -12.97 -3.64 -18.63
C HIS A 76 -12.99 -2.48 -17.62
N LEU A 77 -11.89 -1.75 -17.50
CA LEU A 77 -11.78 -0.57 -16.64
C LEU A 77 -12.63 0.60 -17.14
N GLU A 78 -12.70 0.83 -18.46
CA GLU A 78 -13.61 1.82 -19.06
C GLU A 78 -15.07 1.55 -18.70
N GLY A 79 -15.49 0.28 -18.73
CA GLY A 79 -16.83 -0.14 -18.29
C GLY A 79 -17.08 0.15 -16.81
N ILE A 80 -16.14 -0.21 -15.92
CA ILE A 80 -16.23 0.07 -14.48
C ILE A 80 -16.28 1.58 -14.20
N ILE A 81 -15.50 2.38 -14.93
CA ILE A 81 -15.49 3.84 -14.80
C ILE A 81 -16.83 4.42 -15.26
N ALA A 82 -17.37 3.97 -16.39
CA ALA A 82 -18.69 4.39 -16.86
C ALA A 82 -19.80 4.03 -15.85
N GLU A 83 -19.74 2.84 -15.25
CA GLU A 83 -20.66 2.45 -14.17
C GLU A 83 -20.46 3.30 -12.90
N ALA A 84 -19.21 3.62 -12.54
CA ALA A 84 -18.91 4.50 -11.41
C ALA A 84 -19.38 5.95 -11.65
N GLU A 85 -19.32 6.46 -12.89
CA GLU A 85 -19.89 7.76 -13.26
C GLU A 85 -21.41 7.83 -13.05
N HIS A 86 -22.10 6.69 -13.10
CA HIS A 86 -23.52 6.60 -12.72
C HIS A 86 -23.74 6.56 -11.19
N VAL A 87 -22.73 6.16 -10.40
CA VAL A 87 -22.81 6.02 -8.93
C VAL A 87 -22.34 7.29 -8.20
N VAL A 88 -21.40 8.05 -8.77
CA VAL A 88 -20.94 9.32 -8.21
C VAL A 88 -21.85 10.44 -8.72
N ASP A 89 -22.91 10.71 -7.95
CA ASP A 89 -23.83 11.80 -8.22
C ASP A 89 -23.07 13.13 -8.39
N ALA A 90 -23.46 13.96 -9.37
CA ALA A 90 -22.80 15.21 -9.77
C ALA A 90 -22.76 16.30 -8.67
N GLN A 91 -23.16 15.97 -7.44
CA GLN A 91 -23.16 16.84 -6.28
C GLN A 91 -21.81 16.96 -5.57
N PHE A 92 -20.92 15.95 -5.62
CA PHE A 92 -19.67 15.97 -4.82
C PHE A 92 -18.42 16.43 -5.58
N VAL A 93 -18.40 16.32 -6.91
CA VAL A 93 -17.31 16.83 -7.74
C VAL A 93 -17.91 17.75 -8.80
N PRO A 94 -17.72 19.07 -8.71
CA PRO A 94 -18.24 19.99 -9.71
C PRO A 94 -17.72 19.61 -11.09
N VAL A 95 -18.65 19.35 -12.01
CA VAL A 95 -18.33 18.98 -13.40
C VAL A 95 -17.42 20.06 -13.99
N ASN A 96 -16.34 19.65 -14.66
CA ASN A 96 -15.33 20.51 -15.29
C ASN A 96 -14.43 21.35 -14.37
N LYS A 97 -14.41 21.13 -13.05
CA LYS A 97 -13.51 21.89 -12.15
C LYS A 97 -12.08 21.34 -12.06
N TYR A 98 -11.89 20.05 -12.26
CA TYR A 98 -10.61 19.36 -12.02
C TYR A 98 -10.18 18.55 -13.23
N HIS A 99 -8.87 18.49 -13.45
CA HIS A 99 -8.24 17.44 -14.25
C HIS A 99 -8.20 16.15 -13.44
N LYS A 100 -8.23 15.01 -14.13
CA LYS A 100 -8.27 13.67 -13.53
C LYS A 100 -7.08 12.85 -14.03
N MET A 101 -6.42 12.13 -13.13
CA MET A 101 -5.33 11.22 -13.45
C MET A 101 -5.44 9.94 -12.61
N CYS A 102 -5.47 8.79 -13.27
CA CYS A 102 -5.40 7.50 -12.59
C CYS A 102 -3.95 7.16 -12.26
N VAL A 103 -3.68 6.73 -11.02
CA VAL A 103 -2.35 6.29 -10.58
C VAL A 103 -2.43 4.87 -10.05
N GLY A 104 -1.81 3.95 -10.77
CA GLY A 104 -1.97 2.52 -10.50
C GLY A 104 -3.43 2.07 -10.71
N LYS A 105 -3.79 0.92 -10.14
CA LYS A 105 -5.12 0.32 -10.33
C LYS A 105 -6.22 0.93 -9.46
N TRP A 106 -5.86 1.72 -8.45
CA TRP A 106 -6.76 1.99 -7.32
C TRP A 106 -6.90 3.46 -6.95
N TYR A 107 -6.07 4.36 -7.50
CA TYR A 107 -6.08 5.75 -7.10
C TYR A 107 -6.55 6.65 -8.23
N LEU A 108 -7.60 7.42 -7.97
CA LEU A 108 -8.02 8.52 -8.83
C LEU A 108 -7.56 9.84 -8.19
N ILE A 109 -6.75 10.59 -8.92
CA ILE A 109 -6.26 11.90 -8.49
C ILE A 109 -7.06 13.00 -9.21
N LEU A 110 -7.64 13.91 -8.43
CA LEU A 110 -8.27 15.12 -8.92
C LEU A 110 -7.36 16.31 -8.62
N TYR A 111 -7.01 17.07 -9.65
CA TYR A 111 -6.04 18.16 -9.54
C TYR A 111 -6.39 19.36 -10.41
N GLN A 112 -5.85 20.53 -10.06
CA GLN A 112 -5.92 21.75 -10.85
C GLN A 112 -4.53 22.15 -11.33
N ILE A 113 -4.43 22.66 -12.55
CA ILE A 113 -3.19 23.28 -13.03
C ILE A 113 -3.36 24.79 -12.88
N LYS A 114 -2.45 25.43 -12.14
CA LYS A 114 -2.32 26.90 -12.09
C LYS A 114 -0.89 27.25 -12.47
N ASP A 115 -0.75 28.08 -13.50
CA ASP A 115 0.52 28.38 -14.16
C ASP A 115 1.23 27.11 -14.65
N GLN A 116 2.30 26.69 -13.98
CA GLN A 116 3.08 25.47 -14.29
C GLN A 116 3.04 24.44 -13.15
N THR A 117 2.17 24.65 -12.16
CA THR A 117 2.09 23.81 -10.96
C THR A 117 0.76 23.06 -10.91
N ALA A 118 0.84 21.74 -10.77
CA ALA A 118 -0.32 20.90 -10.49
C ALA A 118 -0.60 20.85 -8.98
N TYR A 119 -1.80 21.27 -8.59
CA TYR A 119 -2.32 21.22 -7.23
C TYR A 119 -3.26 20.04 -7.11
N VAL A 120 -2.88 19.02 -6.35
CA VAL A 120 -3.73 17.86 -6.06
C VAL A 120 -4.69 18.22 -4.94
N ASP A 121 -5.98 18.22 -5.21
CA ASP A 121 -7.02 18.50 -4.22
C ASP A 121 -7.54 17.21 -3.58
N TYR A 122 -7.63 16.13 -4.36
CA TYR A 122 -8.14 14.84 -3.87
C TYR A 122 -7.34 13.66 -4.43
N ILE A 123 -7.06 12.70 -3.56
CA ILE A 123 -6.60 11.36 -3.92
C ILE A 123 -7.64 10.40 -3.38
N VAL A 124 -8.38 9.76 -4.29
CA VAL A 124 -9.45 8.82 -3.97
C VAL A 124 -8.89 7.41 -4.08
N ASP A 125 -8.89 6.65 -2.98
CA ASP A 125 -8.60 5.22 -3.00
C ASP A 125 -9.90 4.47 -3.34
N CYS A 126 -10.03 4.05 -4.59
CA CYS A 126 -11.20 3.38 -5.12
C CYS A 126 -11.37 1.93 -4.63
N ARG A 127 -10.50 1.43 -3.73
CA ARG A 127 -10.69 0.12 -3.07
C ARG A 127 -11.57 0.18 -1.83
N GLN A 128 -11.63 1.35 -1.19
CA GLN A 128 -12.48 1.51 -0.02
C GLN A 128 -13.87 1.86 -0.52
N ASP A 129 -14.85 1.01 -0.25
CA ASP A 129 -16.27 1.29 -0.46
C ASP A 129 -16.55 2.76 -0.11
N CYS A 130 -16.89 3.55 -1.12
CA CYS A 130 -17.13 5.00 -1.02
C CYS A 130 -18.43 5.34 -0.27
N GLY A 131 -18.83 4.55 0.74
CA GLY A 131 -20.02 4.81 1.56
C GLY A 131 -19.95 6.12 2.35
N TRP A 132 -18.76 6.73 2.50
CA TRP A 132 -18.57 8.05 3.10
C TRP A 132 -18.71 9.21 2.11
N LEU A 133 -18.74 8.92 0.80
CA LEU A 133 -18.87 9.91 -0.27
C LEU A 133 -20.35 10.14 -0.69
N VAL A 134 -21.28 9.39 -0.08
CA VAL A 134 -22.73 9.39 -0.37
C VAL A 134 -23.53 9.93 0.83
N ARG A 135 -23.03 10.95 1.55
CA ARG A 135 -23.78 11.63 2.61
C ARG A 135 -23.90 13.12 2.40
#